data_AF-A0A348FYJ1-F1
#
_entry.id   AF-A0A348FYJ1-F1
#
_cell.length_a   1.000
_cell.length_b   1.000
_cell.length_c   1.000
_cell.angle_alpha   90.00
_cell.angle_beta   90.00
_cell.angle_gamma   90.00
#
_symmetry.space_group_name_H-M   'P 1'
#
loop_
_entity.id
_entity.type
_entity.pdbx_description
1 polymer ?
#
loop_
_entity_poly.entity_id
_entity_poly.type
_entity_poly.pdbx_seq_one_letter_code
_entity_poly.pdbx_strand_id
1 'polypeptide(L)' 'MPAEAKQKCADPVTLPDRDLTEAETTSAWNRDRTALRTCETRRAAAVRAIGGAE' A
#
# COMPACT_ATOMS: atom_id res chain seq x y z
N MET A 1 -19.98 -5.85 -3.01
CA MET A 1 -18.55 -5.57 -2.74
C MET A 1 -18.22 -4.14 -3.15
N PRO A 2 -17.76 -3.26 -2.24
CA PRO A 2 -17.47 -1.85 -2.51
C PRO A 2 -16.43 -1.65 -3.63
N ALA A 3 -16.48 -0.51 -4.33
CA ALA A 3 -15.54 -0.20 -5.42
C ALA A 3 -14.09 -0.06 -4.93
N GLU A 4 -13.92 0.42 -3.70
CA GLU A 4 -12.65 0.61 -3.00
C GLU A 4 -11.92 -0.72 -2.77
N ALA A 5 -12.68 -1.80 -2.61
CA ALA A 5 -12.19 -3.16 -2.44
C ALA A 5 -11.61 -3.75 -3.75
N LYS A 6 -12.00 -3.20 -4.91
CA LYS A 6 -11.57 -3.67 -6.22
C LYS A 6 -10.31 -2.97 -6.73
N GLN A 7 -9.97 -1.79 -6.20
CA GLN A 7 -8.79 -1.07 -6.68
C GLN A 7 -7.53 -1.80 -6.22
N LYS A 8 -6.57 -1.96 -7.12
CA LYS A 8 -5.29 -2.61 -6.80
C LYS A 8 -4.51 -1.78 -5.78
N CYS A 9 -3.62 -2.45 -5.05
CA CYS A 9 -2.57 -1.76 -4.30
C CYS A 9 -1.45 -1.36 -5.26
N ALA A 10 -0.57 -0.47 -4.82
CA ALA A 10 0.56 -0.04 -5.64
C ALA A 10 1.45 -1.24 -5.99
N ASP A 11 1.98 -1.27 -7.21
CA ASP A 11 2.96 -2.26 -7.62
C ASP A 11 4.28 -2.06 -6.84
N PRO A 12 5.06 -3.14 -6.64
CA PRO A 12 6.41 -3.03 -6.10
C PRO A 12 7.26 -2.07 -6.92
N VAL A 13 8.08 -1.26 -6.23
CA VAL A 13 9.03 -0.36 -6.91
C VAL A 13 10.28 -1.16 -7.27
N THR A 14 10.64 -1.14 -8.55
CA THR A 14 11.91 -1.71 -9.02
C THR A 14 13.07 -0.89 -8.47
N LEU A 15 13.97 -1.56 -7.74
CA LEU A 15 15.23 -0.96 -7.29
C LEU A 15 16.29 -1.07 -8.39
N PRO A 16 17.17 -0.07 -8.53
CA PRO A 16 18.26 -0.14 -9.50
C PRO A 16 19.28 -1.22 -9.10
N ASP A 17 19.96 -1.80 -10.10
CA ASP A 17 21.04 -2.78 -9.89
C ASP A 17 22.35 -2.08 -9.54
N ARG A 18 22.34 -1.41 -8.38
CA ARG A 18 23.49 -0.76 -7.72
C ARG A 18 23.16 -0.54 -6.26
N ASP A 19 24.19 -0.27 -5.47
CA ASP A 19 24.00 0.16 -4.09
C ASP A 19 23.20 1.47 -4.02
N LEU A 20 22.30 1.52 -3.04
CA LEU A 20 21.53 2.70 -2.71
C LEU A 20 22.26 3.51 -1.65
N THR A 21 22.20 4.83 -1.80
CA THR A 21 22.59 5.73 -0.71
C THR A 21 21.59 5.61 0.45
N GLU A 22 21.98 6.07 1.62
CA GLU A 22 21.09 6.13 2.79
C GLU A 22 19.82 6.96 2.50
N ALA A 23 19.97 8.09 1.80
CA ALA A 23 18.86 8.95 1.43
C ALA A 23 17.88 8.25 0.47
N GLU A 24 18.40 7.53 -0.53
CA GLU A 24 17.58 6.75 -1.46
C GLU A 24 16.87 5.60 -0.75
N THR A 25 17.59 4.89 0.12
CA THR A 25 17.04 3.79 0.94
C THR A 25 15.90 4.28 1.81
N THR A 26 16.12 5.39 2.52
CA THR A 26 15.12 6.01 3.40
C THR A 26 13.89 6.46 2.61
N SER A 27 14.10 7.07 1.44
CA SER A 27 13.00 7.50 0.57
C SER A 27 12.18 6.32 0.04
N ALA A 28 12.84 5.27 -0.46
CA ALA A 28 12.19 4.06 -0.95
C ALA A 28 11.42 3.34 0.16
N TRP A 29 12.02 3.20 1.34
CA TRP A 29 11.38 2.60 2.50
C TRP A 29 10.13 3.39 2.93
N ASN A 30 10.22 4.72 3.03
CA ASN A 30 9.08 5.55 3.40
C ASN A 30 7.93 5.44 2.39
N ARG A 31 8.25 5.39 1.09
CA ARG A 31 7.27 5.21 0.02
C ARG A 31 6.55 3.87 0.14
N ASP A 32 7.30 2.78 0.32
CA ASP A 32 6.75 1.43 0.49
C ASP A 32 5.83 1.34 1.71
N ARG A 33 6.30 1.80 2.88
CA ARG A 33 5.52 1.78 4.13
C ARG A 33 4.24 2.60 4.03
N THR A 34 4.26 3.71 3.30
CA THR A 34 3.07 4.52 3.05
C THR A 34 2.08 3.78 2.15
N ALA A 35 2.55 3.20 1.04
CA ALA A 35 1.70 2.44 0.12
C ALA A 35 1.01 1.25 0.82
N LEU A 36 1.74 0.51 1.65
CA LEU A 36 1.20 -0.59 2.45
C LEU A 36 0.10 -0.13 3.42
N ARG A 37 0.34 0.97 4.15
CA ARG A 37 -0.67 1.54 5.08
C ARG A 37 -1.93 2.00 4.37
N THR A 38 -1.80 2.61 3.20
CA THR A 38 -2.94 3.04 2.38
C THR A 38 -3.73 1.83 1.87
N CYS A 39 -3.05 0.81 1.36
CA CYS A 39 -3.65 -0.46 0.92
C CYS A 39 -4.46 -1.10 2.06
N GLU A 40 -3.88 -1.21 3.26
CA GLU A 40 -4.56 -1.82 4.41
C GLU A 40 -5.74 -0.97 4.91
N THR A 41 -5.61 0.36 4.94
CA THR A 41 -6.72 1.25 5.31
C THR A 41 -7.93 1.03 4.41
N ARG A 42 -7.69 0.92 3.09
CA ARG A 42 -8.74 0.65 2.10
C ARG A 42 -9.35 -0.74 2.30
N ARG A 43 -8.53 -1.77 2.55
CA ARG A 43 -8.98 -3.13 2.84
C ARG A 43 -9.87 -3.16 4.10
N ALA A 44 -9.42 -2.54 5.19
CA ALA A 44 -10.17 -2.49 6.44
C ALA A 44 -11.51 -1.75 6.28
N ALA A 45 -11.55 -0.65 5.51
CA ALA A 45 -12.79 0.04 5.19
C ALA A 45 -13.76 -0.86 4.41
N ALA A 46 -13.26 -1.59 3.42
CA ALA A 46 -14.07 -2.55 2.66
C ALA A 46 -14.62 -3.68 3.55
N VAL A 47 -13.81 -4.24 4.45
CA VAL A 47 -14.25 -5.29 5.38
C VAL A 47 -15.35 -4.76 6.31
N ARG A 48 -15.18 -3.57 6.90
CA ARG A 48 -16.21 -2.95 7.75
C ARG A 48 -17.51 -2.70 6.99
N ALA A 49 -17.43 -2.23 5.74
CA ALA A 49 -18.61 -2.00 4.91
C ALA A 49 -19.38 -3.28 4.57
N ILE A 50 -18.71 -4.43 4.55
CA ILE A 50 -19.35 -5.74 4.32
C ILE A 50 -19.87 -6.34 5.65
N GLY A 51 -19.08 -6.26 6.73
CA GLY A 51 -19.42 -6.81 8.04
C GLY A 51 -20.33 -5.94 8.92
N GLY A 52 -20.65 -4.72 8.49
CA GLY A 52 -21.66 -3.85 9.12
C GLY A 52 -23.07 -4.03 8.54
N ALA A 53 -23.28 -5.06 7.71
CA ALA A 53 -24.58 -5.49 7.22
C ALA A 53 -25.10 -6.68 8.06
N GLU A 54 -25.15 -6.47 9.38
CA GLU A 54 -25.85 -7.32 10.36
C GLU A 54 -26.72 -6.44 11.25
#